data_AF-A0A2T0BL96-F1
#
_entry.id   AF-A0A2T0BL96-F1
#
_cell.length_a   1.000
_cell.length_b   1.000
_cell.length_c   1.000
_cell.angle_alpha   90.00
_cell.angle_beta   90.00
_cell.angle_gamma   90.00
#
_symmetry.space_group_name_H-M   'P 1'
#
loop_
_entity.id
_entity.type
_entity.pdbx_description
1 polymer ?
#
loop_
_entity_poly.entity_id
_entity_poly.type
_entity_poly.pdbx_seq_one_letter_code
_entity_poly.pdbx_strand_id
1 'polypeptide(L)'
;MDALYFKVREEHRIVNRTAYVCMALDVKGHKDILGIWIGEQEGAKYWLSVSNDLKNRGVKDILIACMDGLKGLPDAIKVVFPEVNIQSCIIHQIRNSIKYIPSKNIKAFMKDLKKVYKAVNETMASQALQSQADK
;
A
#
# COMPACT_ATOMS: atom_id res chain seq x y z
N MET A 1 -2.89 -0.56 -3.69
CA MET A 1 -3.09 0.89 -3.89
C MET A 1 -1.83 1.63 -3.50
N ASP A 2 -1.34 2.51 -4.36
CA ASP A 2 -0.23 3.43 -4.07
C ASP A 2 -0.71 4.89 -4.17
N ALA A 3 -0.03 5.81 -3.50
CA ALA A 3 -0.36 7.23 -3.45
C ALA A 3 0.82 8.08 -3.93
N LEU A 4 0.59 8.91 -4.95
CA LEU A 4 1.58 9.84 -5.48
C LEU A 4 1.15 11.27 -5.19
N TYR A 5 2.02 12.02 -4.51
CA TYR A 5 1.78 13.42 -4.19
C TYR A 5 2.36 14.32 -5.27
N PHE A 6 1.57 15.27 -5.76
CA PHE A 6 1.99 16.23 -6.77
C PHE A 6 1.38 17.61 -6.51
N LYS A 7 2.03 18.62 -7.07
CA LYS A 7 1.59 20.02 -6.97
C LYS A 7 0.82 20.40 -8.23
N VAL A 8 -0.38 20.95 -8.06
CA VAL A 8 -1.21 21.47 -9.15
C VAL A 8 -1.55 22.92 -8.91
N ARG A 9 -1.83 23.65 -9.99
CA ARG A 9 -2.36 25.02 -9.91
C ARG A 9 -3.88 24.95 -9.97
N GLU A 10 -4.52 25.50 -8.95
CA GLU A 10 -5.97 25.56 -8.80
C GLU A 10 -6.34 26.92 -8.21
N GLU A 11 -7.33 27.59 -8.78
CA GLU A 11 -7.76 28.94 -8.36
C GLU A 11 -6.58 29.91 -8.12
N HIS A 12 -5.62 29.92 -9.05
CA HIS A 12 -4.38 30.72 -9.00
C HIS A 12 -3.43 30.41 -7.83
N ARG A 13 -3.65 29.34 -7.07
CA ARG A 13 -2.77 28.88 -5.99
C ARG A 13 -2.15 27.53 -6.34
N ILE A 14 -0.97 27.26 -5.79
CA ILE A 14 -0.35 25.92 -5.89
C ILE A 14 -0.83 25.12 -4.69
N VAL A 15 -1.54 24.02 -4.95
CA VAL A 15 -2.05 23.11 -3.93
C VAL A 15 -1.44 21.71 -4.12
N ASN A 16 -1.33 20.97 -3.03
CA ASN A 16 -0.95 19.56 -3.10
C ASN A 16 -2.19 18.71 -3.41
N ARG A 17 -2.03 17.74 -4.30
CA ARG A 17 -3.03 16.71 -4.61
C ARG A 17 -2.38 15.33 -4.55
N THR A 18 -3.22 14.32 -4.33
CA THR A 18 -2.79 12.93 -4.27
C THR A 18 -3.49 12.13 -5.37
N ALA A 19 -2.69 11.41 -6.16
CA ALA A 19 -3.18 10.44 -7.14
C ALA A 19 -3.05 9.07 -6.52
N TYR A 20 -4.19 8.38 -6.38
CA TYR A 20 -4.24 7.01 -5.91
C TYR A 20 -4.28 6.08 -7.12
N VAL A 21 -3.31 5.18 -7.20
CA VAL A 21 -3.15 4.25 -8.32
C VAL A 21 -3.44 2.83 -7.83
N CYS A 22 -4.43 2.19 -8.45
CA CYS A 22 -4.74 0.79 -8.20
C CYS A 22 -4.17 -0.08 -9.31
N MET A 23 -3.04 -0.73 -9.02
CA MET A 23 -2.51 -1.79 -9.87
C MET A 23 -2.99 -3.14 -9.34
N ALA A 24 -3.46 -4.00 -10.25
CA ALA A 24 -3.90 -5.35 -9.92
C ALA A 24 -3.14 -6.40 -10.74
N LEU A 25 -3.21 -7.64 -10.27
CA LEU A 25 -2.71 -8.83 -10.94
C LEU A 25 -3.90 -9.79 -11.06
N ASP A 26 -4.20 -10.24 -12.28
CA ASP A 26 -5.25 -11.24 -12.49
C ASP A 26 -4.75 -12.68 -12.21
N VAL A 27 -5.67 -13.64 -12.24
CA VAL A 27 -5.36 -15.07 -12.03
C VAL A 27 -4.49 -15.69 -13.14
N LYS A 28 -4.34 -15.00 -14.28
CA LYS A 28 -3.46 -15.41 -15.39
C LYS A 28 -2.06 -14.80 -15.25
N GLY A 29 -1.83 -13.98 -14.22
CA GLY A 29 -0.56 -13.31 -13.97
C GLY A 29 -0.38 -12.01 -14.76
N HIS A 30 -1.44 -11.47 -15.36
CA HIS A 30 -1.39 -10.18 -16.06
C HIS A 30 -1.53 -9.03 -15.07
N LYS A 31 -0.60 -8.07 -15.16
CA LYS A 31 -0.63 -6.84 -14.38
C LYS A 31 -1.32 -5.75 -15.18
N ASP A 32 -2.23 -5.03 -14.54
CA ASP A 32 -2.89 -3.89 -15.16
C ASP A 32 -3.20 -2.79 -14.14
N ILE A 33 -3.36 -1.56 -14.62
CA ILE A 33 -3.83 -0.43 -13.83
C ILE A 33 -5.35 -0.39 -13.89
N LEU A 34 -6.00 -0.80 -12.82
CA LEU A 34 -7.45 -0.77 -12.71
C LEU A 34 -8.00 0.65 -12.52
N GLY A 35 -7.19 1.62 -12.13
CA GLY A 35 -7.64 3.00 -12.09
C GLY A 35 -6.67 3.95 -11.42
N ILE A 36 -6.91 5.23 -11.69
CA ILE A 36 -6.22 6.37 -11.10
C ILE A 36 -7.30 7.34 -10.64
N TRP A 37 -7.28 7.69 -9.35
CA TRP A 37 -8.22 8.66 -8.79
C TRP A 37 -7.44 9.80 -8.15
N ILE A 38 -7.77 11.03 -8.56
CA ILE A 38 -7.20 12.23 -7.96
C ILE A 38 -8.14 12.64 -6.83
N GLY A 39 -7.69 12.46 -5.59
CA GLY A 39 -8.49 12.78 -4.42
C GLY A 39 -8.07 14.09 -3.78
N GLU A 40 -9.05 14.82 -3.25
CA GLU A 40 -8.82 15.98 -2.38
C GLU A 40 -8.84 15.60 -0.90
N GLN A 41 -9.56 14.52 -0.53
CA GLN A 41 -9.75 14.08 0.86
C GLN A 41 -9.77 12.55 1.00
N GLU A 42 -9.08 12.05 2.02
CA GLU A 42 -9.01 10.62 2.40
C GLU A 42 -10.16 10.23 3.34
N GLY A 43 -11.40 10.45 2.89
CA GLY A 43 -12.60 10.13 3.67
C GLY A 43 -13.15 8.73 3.40
N ALA A 44 -13.86 8.14 4.37
CA ALA A 44 -14.52 6.85 4.20
C ALA A 44 -15.49 6.81 3.00
N LYS A 45 -16.24 7.89 2.76
CA LYS A 45 -17.13 8.02 1.59
C LYS A 45 -16.38 7.98 0.26
N TYR A 46 -15.20 8.60 0.20
CA TYR A 46 -14.38 8.61 -1.00
C TYR A 46 -13.88 7.20 -1.31
N TRP A 47 -13.34 6.50 -0.32
CA TRP A 47 -12.88 5.12 -0.50
C TRP A 47 -13.99 4.15 -0.87
N LEU A 48 -15.18 4.32 -0.27
CA LEU A 48 -16.33 3.51 -0.64
C LEU A 48 -16.77 3.75 -2.10
N SER A 49 -16.68 5.00 -2.58
CA SER A 49 -16.93 5.34 -3.98
C SER A 49 -15.92 4.62 -4.90
N VAL A 50 -14.62 4.70 -4.58
CA VAL A 50 -13.55 4.02 -5.33
C VAL A 50 -13.76 2.50 -5.38
N SER A 51 -14.09 1.87 -4.25
CA SER A 51 -14.35 0.44 -4.19
C SER A 51 -15.59 0.03 -5.00
N ASN A 52 -16.67 0.81 -4.93
CA ASN A 52 -17.87 0.55 -5.72
C ASN A 52 -17.64 0.77 -7.22
N ASP A 53 -16.84 1.76 -7.61
CA ASP A 53 -16.44 1.95 -9.00
C ASP A 53 -15.76 0.70 -9.56
N LEU A 54 -14.81 0.11 -8.83
CA LEU A 54 -14.18 -1.16 -9.21
C LEU A 54 -15.20 -2.28 -9.39
N LYS A 55 -16.14 -2.42 -8.43
CA LYS A 55 -17.20 -3.44 -8.49
C LYS A 55 -18.14 -3.24 -9.69
N ASN A 56 -18.55 -2.00 -9.95
CA ASN A 56 -19.42 -1.64 -11.08
C ASN A 56 -18.74 -1.88 -12.43
N ARG A 57 -17.41 -1.78 -12.50
CA ARG A 57 -16.62 -2.11 -13.70
C ARG A 57 -16.36 -3.61 -13.85
N GLY A 58 -16.93 -4.45 -12.98
CA GLY A 58 -16.94 -5.91 -13.12
C GLY A 58 -15.91 -6.64 -12.26
N VAL A 59 -15.20 -5.96 -11.36
CA VAL A 59 -14.40 -6.65 -10.34
C VAL A 59 -15.35 -7.39 -9.41
N LYS A 60 -15.28 -8.72 -9.43
CA LYS A 60 -16.18 -9.56 -8.63
C LYS A 60 -15.64 -9.81 -7.23
N ASP A 61 -14.34 -10.08 -7.15
CA ASP A 61 -13.68 -10.48 -5.91
C ASP A 61 -12.22 -10.02 -5.91
N ILE A 62 -11.68 -9.82 -4.71
CA ILE A 62 -10.29 -9.42 -4.46
C ILE A 62 -9.76 -10.32 -3.35
N LEU A 63 -8.81 -11.21 -3.68
CA LEU A 63 -8.23 -12.11 -2.68
C LEU A 63 -7.34 -11.38 -1.67
N ILE A 64 -6.51 -10.46 -2.16
CA ILE A 64 -5.55 -9.70 -1.35
C ILE A 64 -5.54 -8.25 -1.82
N ALA A 65 -5.73 -7.32 -0.90
CA ALA A 65 -5.54 -5.89 -1.13
C ALA A 65 -4.34 -5.37 -0.32
N CYS A 66 -3.28 -5.02 -1.04
CA CYS A 66 -2.06 -4.43 -0.46
C CYS A 66 -2.08 -2.90 -0.56
N MET A 67 -1.89 -2.20 0.56
CA MET A 67 -1.89 -0.73 0.61
C MET A 67 -0.95 -0.17 1.69
N ASP A 68 -0.64 1.12 1.59
CA ASP A 68 0.21 1.83 2.56
C ASP A 68 -0.63 2.58 3.60
N GLY A 69 -1.18 1.86 4.58
CA GLY A 69 -1.75 2.46 5.79
C GLY A 69 -2.84 3.53 5.59
N LEU A 70 -3.44 3.64 4.40
CA LEU A 70 -4.43 4.66 4.05
C LEU A 70 -5.66 4.51 4.95
N LYS A 71 -5.93 5.54 5.76
CA LYS A 71 -7.01 5.49 6.76
C LYS A 71 -8.36 5.31 6.08
N GLY A 72 -9.16 4.38 6.59
CA GLY A 72 -10.51 4.09 6.10
C GLY A 72 -10.59 3.32 4.77
N LEU A 73 -9.50 3.17 4.02
CA LEU A 73 -9.49 2.35 2.80
C LEU A 73 -9.68 0.85 3.10
N PRO A 74 -8.99 0.23 4.08
CA PRO A 74 -9.25 -1.16 4.47
C PRO A 74 -10.72 -1.45 4.74
N ASP A 75 -11.38 -0.57 5.51
CA ASP A 75 -12.77 -0.73 5.92
C ASP A 75 -13.70 -0.59 4.71
N ALA A 76 -13.45 0.41 3.85
CA ALA A 76 -14.24 0.62 2.65
C ALA A 76 -14.12 -0.53 1.63
N ILE A 77 -12.94 -1.15 1.48
CA ILE A 77 -12.79 -2.33 0.61
C ILE A 77 -13.57 -3.49 1.21
N LYS A 78 -13.46 -3.75 2.52
CA LYS A 78 -14.20 -4.84 3.20
C LYS A 78 -15.72 -4.69 3.10
N VAL A 79 -16.25 -3.47 3.08
CA VAL A 79 -17.68 -3.23 2.85
C VAL A 79 -18.13 -3.71 1.47
N VAL A 80 -17.28 -3.58 0.45
CA VAL A 80 -17.63 -3.90 -0.95
C VAL A 80 -17.23 -5.33 -1.34
N PHE A 81 -16.11 -5.80 -0.80
CA PHE A 81 -15.47 -7.10 -1.00
C PHE A 81 -15.16 -7.74 0.37
N PRO A 82 -16.13 -8.43 1.01
CA PRO A 82 -16.00 -8.88 2.39
C PRO A 82 -14.89 -9.91 2.64
N GLU A 83 -14.62 -10.78 1.66
CA GLU A 83 -13.66 -11.88 1.76
C GLU A 83 -12.20 -11.45 1.52
N VAL A 84 -11.96 -10.15 1.27
CA VAL A 84 -10.62 -9.63 0.99
C VAL A 84 -9.69 -9.72 2.19
N ASN A 85 -8.48 -10.23 1.95
CA ASN A 85 -7.40 -10.12 2.92
C ASN A 85 -6.68 -8.78 2.75
N ILE A 86 -6.79 -7.93 3.77
CA ILE A 86 -6.08 -6.65 3.80
C ILE A 86 -4.66 -6.89 4.32
N GLN A 87 -3.68 -6.41 3.56
CA GLN A 87 -2.27 -6.52 3.91
C GLN A 87 -1.57 -5.15 3.79
N SER A 88 -0.70 -4.85 4.74
CA SER A 88 0.20 -3.69 4.62
C SER A 88 1.29 -3.97 3.59
N CYS A 89 1.50 -3.03 2.67
CA CYS A 89 2.51 -3.20 1.63
C CYS A 89 3.93 -3.20 2.21
N ILE A 90 4.61 -4.36 2.14
CA ILE A 90 5.98 -4.52 2.64
C ILE A 90 6.97 -3.55 1.97
N ILE A 91 6.72 -3.18 0.72
CA ILE A 91 7.60 -2.27 -0.03
C ILE A 91 7.53 -0.86 0.56
N HIS A 92 6.33 -0.39 0.92
CA HIS A 92 6.15 0.89 1.60
C HIS A 92 6.74 0.85 3.01
N GLN A 93 6.54 -0.24 3.76
CA GLN A 93 7.16 -0.42 5.07
C GLN A 93 8.69 -0.33 4.98
N ILE A 94 9.31 -1.07 4.06
CA ILE A 94 10.76 -1.03 3.81
C ILE A 94 11.21 0.40 3.47
N ARG A 95 10.52 1.07 2.52
CA ARG A 95 10.84 2.45 2.11
C ARG A 95 10.72 3.43 3.28
N ASN A 96 9.72 3.25 4.15
CA ASN A 96 9.53 4.11 5.31
C ASN A 96 10.60 3.85 6.37
N SER A 97 11.04 2.60 6.59
CA SER A 97 12.12 2.28 7.53
C SER A 97 13.48 2.84 7.07
N ILE A 98 13.84 2.70 5.79
CA ILE A 98 15.17 3.13 5.31
C ILE A 98 15.38 4.65 5.34
N LYS A 99 14.31 5.46 5.43
CA LYS A 99 14.41 6.93 5.57
C LYS A 99 15.19 7.35 6.81
N TYR A 100 15.22 6.50 7.83
CA TYR A 100 15.92 6.77 9.10
C TYR A 100 17.33 6.17 9.14
N ILE A 101 17.77 5.49 8.08
CA ILE A 101 19.05 4.79 8.05
C ILE A 101 20.07 5.61 7.25
N PRO A 102 21.28 5.90 7.79
CA PRO A 102 22.34 6.55 7.04
C PRO A 102 22.67 5.78 5.76
N SER A 103 22.89 6.48 4.65
CA SER A 103 23.11 5.90 3.31
C SER A 103 24.17 4.78 3.30
N LYS A 104 25.29 4.98 4.00
CA LYS A 104 26.37 4.00 4.17
C LYS A 104 25.92 2.66 4.78
N ASN A 105 24.87 2.68 5.60
CA ASN A 105 24.37 1.52 6.34
C ASN A 105 23.18 0.84 5.67
N ILE A 106 22.54 1.46 4.66
CA ILE A 106 21.34 0.92 4.00
C ILE A 106 21.57 -0.50 3.47
N LYS A 107 22.72 -0.78 2.86
CA LYS A 107 23.01 -2.11 2.30
C LYS A 107 23.07 -3.19 3.37
N ALA A 108 23.70 -2.89 4.51
CA ALA A 108 23.80 -3.81 5.64
C ALA A 108 22.43 -4.01 6.30
N PHE A 109 21.73 -2.92 6.59
CA PHE A 109 20.36 -2.93 7.14
C PHE A 109 19.41 -3.75 6.26
N MET A 110 19.42 -3.52 4.95
CA MET A 110 18.57 -4.26 4.01
C MET A 110 18.89 -5.75 3.99
N LYS A 111 20.17 -6.14 4.11
CA LYS A 111 20.57 -7.56 4.18
C LYS A 111 19.96 -8.25 5.38
N ASP A 112 19.93 -7.59 6.53
CA ASP A 112 19.32 -8.11 7.75
C ASP A 112 17.79 -8.08 7.67
N LEU A 113 17.18 -7.00 7.18
CA LEU A 113 15.73 -6.89 6.99
C LEU A 113 15.17 -7.96 6.04
N LYS A 114 15.96 -8.42 5.04
CA LYS A 114 15.54 -9.54 4.18
C LYS A 114 15.27 -10.82 4.97
N LYS A 115 15.95 -11.03 6.09
CA LYS A 115 15.75 -12.24 6.91
C LYS A 115 14.36 -12.25 7.55
N VAL A 116 13.80 -11.08 7.83
CA VAL A 116 12.46 -10.93 8.43
C VAL A 116 11.39 -11.41 7.44
N TYR A 117 11.29 -10.79 6.26
CA TYR A 117 10.22 -11.12 5.30
C TYR A 117 10.49 -12.36 4.44
N LYS A 118 11.68 -12.98 4.54
CA LYS A 118 11.98 -14.29 3.93
C LYS A 118 11.95 -15.44 4.94
N ALA A 119 11.59 -15.19 6.19
CA ALA A 119 11.45 -16.23 7.19
C ALA A 119 10.38 -17.25 6.75
N VAL A 120 10.55 -18.51 7.17
CA VAL A 120 9.65 -19.62 6.81
C VAL A 120 8.28 -19.48 7.51
N ASN A 121 8.25 -18.82 8.66
CA ASN A 121 7.05 -18.58 9.45
C ASN A 121 7.16 -17.29 10.27
N GLU A 122 6.04 -16.90 10.87
CA GLU A 122 5.92 -15.67 11.68
C GLU A 122 6.87 -15.67 12.88
N THR A 123 6.99 -16.77 13.62
CA THR A 123 7.86 -16.86 14.80
C THR A 123 9.32 -16.54 14.46
N MET A 124 9.83 -17.12 13.37
CA MET A 124 11.18 -16.84 12.89
C MET A 124 11.32 -15.40 12.38
N ALA A 125 10.28 -14.84 11.74
CA ALA A 125 10.27 -13.45 11.31
C ALA A 125 10.41 -12.49 12.51
N SER A 126 9.65 -12.73 13.57
CA SER A 126 9.66 -11.94 14.81
C SER A 126 11.01 -12.03 15.53
N GLN A 127 11.62 -13.22 15.60
CA GLN A 127 12.97 -13.40 16.15
C GLN A 127 14.02 -12.64 15.34
N ALA A 128 13.94 -12.71 14.01
CA ALA A 128 14.85 -11.98 13.13
C ALA A 128 14.68 -10.46 13.27
N LEU A 129 13.44 -9.98 13.47
CA LEU A 129 13.13 -8.58 13.69
C LEU A 129 13.69 -8.08 15.03
N GLN A 130 13.51 -8.85 16.12
CA GLN A 130 14.08 -8.51 17.43
C GLN A 130 15.61 -8.42 17.37
N SER A 131 16.25 -9.41 16.75
CA SER A 131 17.71 -9.44 16.56
C SER A 131 18.25 -8.26 15.74
N GLN A 132 17.39 -7.62 14.94
CA GLN A 132 17.74 -6.43 14.18
C GLN A 132 17.56 -5.15 15.00
N ALA A 133 16.59 -5.10 15.91
CA ALA A 133 16.36 -3.97 16.81
C ALA A 133 17.47 -3.81 17.86
N ASP A 134 18.09 -4.93 18.26
CA ASP A 134 19.16 -4.96 19.27
C ASP A 134 20.55 -4.54 18.74
N LYS A 135 20.64 -4.03 17.50
CA LYS A 135 21.88 -3.61 16.82
C LYS A 135 21.95 -2.10 16.59
#